data_AF-A0A2I0QG61-F1
#
_entry.id   AF-A0A2I0QG61-F1
#
_cell.length_a   1.000
_cell.length_b   1.000
_cell.length_c   1.000
_cell.angle_alpha   90.00
_cell.angle_beta   90.00
_cell.angle_gamma   90.00
#
_symmetry.space_group_name_H-M   'P 1'
#
loop_
_entity.id
_entity.type
_entity.pdbx_description
1 polymer ?
#
loop_
_entity_poly.entity_id
_entity_poly.type
_entity_poly.pdbx_seq_one_letter_code
_entity_poly.pdbx_strand_id
1 'polypeptide(L)'
;METKEMNDYVEKIKSNIWKEKSISDGFYAEIEHLFLAMRGEPKIYPSFFMKEKEYKFSEENPGADRSNFLDAMYGNIEKFLNKYPSGLDNEVINKRKKNKEKILNFFGAGDDDWNDYGWHLRHLFRSMDDVENLKKLITLTDGEINAMEIAIKNKIPFCITPYYLHLMDFDNADRKYDHQIRAQVIPTLHYVENMLRHTKDREYKKDFMKERDTTPQKGITRRYVMISIIKPIQTCPQICVYCQRNWQIMNPDEGDVFLTSDELEKAIDWFSEHKSMREVLITGGDPFMMEDDAIEHIIK
;
A
#
# COMPACT_ATOMS: atom_id res chain seq x y z
N MET A 1 25.57 -32.86 11.45
CA MET A 1 26.21 -31.60 11.90
C MET A 1 25.21 -30.80 12.74
N GLU A 2 24.52 -31.44 13.70
CA GLU A 2 23.12 -31.04 13.98
C GLU A 2 22.67 -31.04 15.44
N THR A 3 23.49 -31.42 16.42
CA THR A 3 23.05 -31.43 17.83
C THR A 3 23.63 -30.29 18.65
N LYS A 4 24.93 -29.98 18.50
CA LYS A 4 25.58 -28.94 19.31
C LYS A 4 25.21 -27.52 18.86
N GLU A 5 25.26 -27.24 17.56
CA GLU A 5 24.86 -25.92 17.03
C GLU A 5 23.36 -25.64 17.22
N MET A 6 22.51 -26.66 17.10
CA MET A 6 21.08 -26.54 17.39
C MET A 6 20.83 -26.25 18.87
N ASN A 7 21.53 -26.96 19.77
CA ASN A 7 21.42 -26.72 21.22
C ASN A 7 21.93 -25.34 21.61
N ASP A 8 23.06 -24.89 21.04
CA ASP A 8 23.62 -23.56 21.28
C ASP A 8 22.69 -22.47 20.72
N TYR A 9 22.03 -22.70 19.58
CA TYR A 9 21.02 -21.80 19.01
C TYR A 9 19.76 -21.70 19.90
N VAL A 10 19.28 -22.83 20.43
CA VAL A 10 18.13 -22.88 21.34
C VAL A 10 18.45 -22.19 22.68
N GLU A 11 19.63 -22.43 23.26
CA GLU A 11 20.12 -21.73 24.45
C GLU A 11 20.17 -20.21 24.23
N LYS A 12 20.65 -19.78 23.07
CA LYS A 12 20.74 -18.36 22.68
C LYS A 12 19.36 -17.70 22.46
N ILE A 13 18.38 -18.44 21.96
CA ILE A 13 16.97 -18.01 21.88
C ILE A 13 16.40 -17.84 23.29
N LYS A 14 16.60 -18.83 24.17
CA LYS A 14 16.16 -18.79 25.57
C LYS A 14 16.75 -17.60 26.32
N SER A 15 18.02 -17.29 26.09
CA SER A 15 18.72 -16.19 26.80
C SER A 15 18.32 -14.79 26.31
N ASN A 16 17.93 -14.64 25.03
CA ASN A 16 17.72 -13.33 24.41
C ASN A 16 16.25 -12.92 24.20
N ILE A 17 15.31 -13.86 24.11
CA ILE A 17 13.92 -13.56 23.70
C ILE A 17 12.94 -13.59 24.87
N TRP A 18 13.24 -14.32 25.95
CA TRP A 18 12.25 -14.69 26.98
C TRP A 18 12.46 -14.05 28.34
N LYS A 19 13.17 -12.92 28.42
CA LYS A 19 13.18 -12.10 29.64
C LYS A 19 11.91 -11.25 29.67
N GLU A 20 10.96 -11.68 30.48
CA GLU A 20 9.85 -10.88 31.05
C GLU A 20 8.63 -10.51 30.19
N LYS A 21 8.17 -11.38 29.28
CA LYS A 21 6.76 -11.30 28.83
C LYS A 21 6.08 -12.66 28.90
N SER A 22 5.00 -12.75 29.66
CA SER A 22 4.10 -13.90 29.62
C SER A 22 3.60 -14.07 28.20
N ILE A 23 3.80 -15.26 27.63
CA ILE A 23 3.22 -15.65 26.36
C ILE A 23 1.68 -15.56 26.50
N SER A 24 1.02 -14.89 25.55
CA SER A 24 -0.43 -14.79 25.58
C SER A 24 -1.09 -16.11 25.15
N ASP A 25 -2.32 -16.35 25.62
CA ASP A 25 -3.12 -17.49 25.17
C ASP A 25 -3.29 -17.50 23.63
N GLY A 26 -3.32 -16.32 23.01
CA GLY A 26 -3.38 -16.18 21.55
C GLY A 26 -2.17 -16.78 20.83
N PHE A 27 -0.96 -16.63 21.38
CA PHE A 27 0.25 -17.22 20.80
C PHE A 27 0.21 -18.76 20.89
N TYR A 28 -0.21 -19.32 22.03
CA TYR A 28 -0.37 -20.77 22.15
C TYR A 28 -1.40 -21.31 21.17
N ALA A 29 -2.53 -20.61 21.02
CA ALA A 29 -3.53 -20.96 20.04
C ALA A 29 -2.97 -20.92 18.61
N GLU A 30 -2.21 -19.89 18.22
CA GLU A 30 -1.58 -19.83 16.89
C GLU A 30 -0.64 -21.01 16.63
N ILE A 31 0.22 -21.35 17.60
CA ILE A 31 1.18 -22.45 17.46
C ILE A 31 0.48 -23.81 17.38
N GLU A 32 -0.54 -24.05 18.20
CA GLU A 32 -1.35 -25.29 18.11
C GLU A 32 -1.97 -25.43 16.72
N HIS A 33 -2.59 -24.37 16.21
CA HIS A 33 -3.25 -24.39 14.91
C HIS A 33 -2.28 -24.49 13.74
N LEU A 34 -1.07 -23.93 13.86
CA LEU A 34 0.01 -24.12 12.89
C LEU A 34 0.39 -25.60 12.79
N PHE A 35 0.63 -26.28 13.92
CA PHE A 35 1.00 -27.70 13.90
C PHE A 35 -0.14 -28.60 13.43
N LEU A 36 -1.38 -28.28 13.79
CA LEU A 36 -2.56 -28.97 13.28
C LEU A 36 -2.69 -28.81 11.77
N ALA A 37 -2.46 -27.60 11.23
CA ALA A 37 -2.46 -27.36 9.80
C ALA A 37 -1.33 -28.11 9.07
N MET A 38 -0.11 -28.13 9.62
CA MET A 38 1.02 -28.90 9.07
C MET A 38 0.73 -30.41 9.02
N ARG A 39 -0.11 -30.91 9.93
CA ARG A 39 -0.60 -32.30 9.94
C ARG A 39 -1.80 -32.53 9.02
N GLY A 40 -2.33 -31.50 8.36
CA GLY A 40 -3.55 -31.59 7.56
C GLY A 40 -4.84 -31.69 8.38
N GLU A 41 -4.80 -31.39 9.68
CA GLU A 41 -5.94 -31.43 10.60
C GLU A 41 -6.34 -30.03 11.13
N PRO A 42 -6.51 -29.00 10.27
CA PRO A 42 -6.88 -27.67 10.76
C PRO A 42 -8.25 -27.74 11.47
N LYS A 43 -8.29 -27.30 12.73
CA LYS A 43 -9.50 -27.32 13.57
C LYS A 43 -10.35 -26.05 13.49
N ILE A 44 -9.76 -24.90 13.13
CA ILE A 44 -10.48 -23.61 13.03
C ILE A 44 -11.23 -23.49 11.71
N TYR A 45 -10.58 -23.92 10.63
CA TYR A 45 -11.20 -23.99 9.31
C TYR A 45 -11.25 -25.46 8.96
N PRO A 46 -12.42 -26.05 8.62
CA PRO A 46 -12.38 -27.35 7.97
C PRO A 46 -11.45 -27.25 6.76
N SER A 47 -10.92 -28.37 6.26
CA SER A 47 -10.34 -28.44 4.92
C SER A 47 -11.43 -28.14 3.88
N PHE A 48 -11.99 -26.92 3.88
CA PHE A 48 -13.31 -26.60 3.36
C PHE A 48 -13.41 -26.89 1.86
N PHE A 49 -12.29 -26.79 1.14
CA PHE A 49 -12.16 -27.15 -0.26
C PHE A 49 -12.25 -28.68 -0.52
N MET A 50 -11.91 -29.52 0.46
CA MET A 50 -11.89 -30.99 0.41
C MET A 50 -13.02 -31.62 1.23
N LYS A 51 -14.07 -30.88 1.57
CA LYS A 51 -15.24 -31.44 2.27
C LYS A 51 -16.08 -32.38 1.41
N GLU A 52 -15.72 -32.57 0.14
CA GLU A 52 -16.30 -33.62 -0.67
C GLU A 52 -15.62 -34.96 -0.40
N LYS A 53 -16.49 -35.95 -0.16
CA LYS A 53 -16.29 -37.37 0.11
C LYS A 53 -14.99 -37.95 -0.45
N GLU A 54 -14.42 -38.93 0.25
CA GLU A 54 -13.37 -39.83 -0.26
C GLU A 54 -13.55 -40.11 -1.76
N TYR A 55 -12.74 -39.46 -2.58
CA TYR A 55 -12.82 -39.60 -4.03
C TYR A 55 -11.88 -40.73 -4.43
N LYS A 56 -12.45 -41.84 -4.92
CA LYS A 56 -11.68 -42.97 -5.43
C LYS A 56 -11.47 -42.77 -6.92
N PHE A 57 -10.22 -42.56 -7.33
CA PHE A 57 -9.83 -42.53 -8.74
C PHE A 57 -9.86 -43.96 -9.29
N SER A 58 -10.45 -44.16 -10.47
CA SER A 58 -10.43 -45.44 -11.17
C SER A 58 -9.01 -45.77 -11.62
N GLU A 59 -8.68 -47.05 -11.72
CA GLU A 59 -7.41 -47.50 -12.34
C GLU A 59 -7.43 -47.33 -13.86
N GLU A 60 -8.62 -47.28 -14.47
CA GLU A 60 -8.83 -47.20 -15.92
C GLU A 60 -8.54 -45.79 -16.46
N ASN A 61 -8.93 -44.73 -15.73
CA ASN A 61 -8.66 -43.35 -16.15
C ASN A 61 -8.50 -42.36 -14.97
N PRO A 62 -7.45 -42.51 -14.15
CA PRO A 62 -7.26 -41.70 -12.95
C PRO A 62 -7.08 -40.20 -13.24
N GLY A 63 -6.62 -39.84 -14.43
CA GLY A 63 -6.44 -38.44 -14.84
C GLY A 63 -7.77 -37.71 -15.07
N ALA A 64 -8.71 -38.35 -15.77
CA ALA A 64 -10.04 -37.78 -15.98
C ALA A 64 -10.82 -37.65 -14.67
N ASP A 65 -10.75 -38.69 -13.81
CA ASP A 65 -11.38 -38.67 -12.49
C ASP A 65 -10.82 -37.57 -11.60
N ARG A 66 -9.49 -37.34 -11.66
CA ARG A 66 -8.85 -36.22 -10.97
C ARG A 66 -9.31 -34.86 -11.52
N SER A 67 -9.47 -34.72 -12.83
CA SER A 67 -9.97 -33.46 -13.42
C SER A 67 -11.39 -33.16 -12.96
N ASN A 68 -12.28 -34.15 -13.00
CA ASN A 68 -13.67 -34.01 -12.54
C ASN A 68 -13.74 -33.66 -11.05
N PHE A 69 -12.88 -34.27 -10.23
CA PHE A 69 -12.75 -33.91 -8.81
C PHE A 69 -12.33 -32.45 -8.62
N LEU A 70 -11.37 -31.96 -9.41
CA LEU A 70 -10.95 -30.56 -9.34
C LEU A 70 -12.06 -29.58 -9.78
N ASP A 71 -12.90 -29.94 -10.75
CA ASP A 71 -14.05 -29.13 -11.15
C ASP A 71 -15.10 -29.05 -10.03
N ALA A 72 -15.33 -30.15 -9.30
CA ALA A 72 -16.21 -30.15 -8.13
C ALA A 72 -15.63 -29.29 -6.98
N MET A 73 -14.32 -29.38 -6.73
CA MET A 73 -13.62 -28.50 -5.79
C MET A 73 -13.71 -27.02 -6.21
N TYR A 74 -13.57 -26.74 -7.51
CA TYR A 74 -13.70 -25.39 -8.06
C TYR A 74 -15.06 -24.78 -7.72
N GLY A 75 -16.17 -25.53 -7.80
CA GLY A 75 -17.49 -25.02 -7.40
C GLY A 75 -17.56 -24.54 -5.95
N ASN A 76 -16.75 -25.10 -5.04
CA ASN A 76 -16.64 -24.57 -3.68
C ASN A 76 -15.74 -23.33 -3.61
N ILE A 77 -14.62 -23.32 -4.33
CA ILE A 77 -13.72 -22.15 -4.44
C ILE A 77 -14.47 -20.95 -5.02
N GLU A 78 -15.18 -21.14 -6.13
CA GLU A 78 -15.96 -20.13 -6.84
C GLU A 78 -16.99 -19.46 -5.92
N LYS A 79 -17.70 -20.22 -5.07
CA LYS A 79 -18.62 -19.65 -4.07
C LYS A 79 -17.94 -18.70 -3.08
N PHE A 80 -16.66 -18.89 -2.75
CA PHE A 80 -15.92 -17.95 -1.91
C PHE A 80 -15.39 -16.78 -2.71
N LEU A 81 -14.86 -17.02 -3.91
CA LEU A 81 -14.37 -15.96 -4.78
C LEU A 81 -15.49 -14.98 -5.11
N ASN A 82 -16.68 -15.48 -5.46
CA ASN A 82 -17.85 -14.67 -5.78
C ASN A 82 -18.43 -13.87 -4.60
N LYS A 83 -17.90 -14.04 -3.37
CA LYS A 83 -18.25 -13.14 -2.25
C LYS A 83 -17.60 -11.76 -2.38
N TYR A 84 -16.53 -11.66 -3.17
CA TYR A 84 -15.76 -10.44 -3.35
C TYR A 84 -15.86 -10.01 -4.81
N PRO A 85 -16.47 -8.85 -5.10
CA PRO A 85 -16.58 -8.38 -6.46
C PRO A 85 -15.20 -8.08 -7.05
N SER A 86 -15.01 -8.44 -8.30
CA SER A 86 -13.82 -8.13 -9.08
C SER A 86 -13.97 -6.78 -9.78
N GLY A 87 -12.86 -6.08 -9.99
CA GLY A 87 -12.84 -4.88 -10.84
C GLY A 87 -13.23 -5.14 -12.29
N LEU A 88 -13.28 -6.42 -12.71
CA LEU A 88 -13.69 -6.86 -14.05
C LEU A 88 -15.20 -7.16 -14.14
N ASP A 89 -15.93 -7.15 -13.03
CA ASP A 89 -17.35 -7.43 -13.04
C ASP A 89 -18.12 -6.28 -13.69
N ASN A 90 -19.06 -6.61 -14.57
CA ASN A 90 -19.85 -5.61 -15.31
C ASN A 90 -20.58 -4.63 -14.37
N GLU A 91 -21.06 -5.11 -13.22
CA GLU A 91 -21.72 -4.27 -12.21
C GLU A 91 -20.75 -3.23 -11.61
N VAL A 92 -19.52 -3.64 -11.28
CA VAL A 92 -18.47 -2.77 -10.74
C VAL A 92 -18.03 -1.76 -11.79
N ILE A 93 -17.82 -2.21 -13.03
CA ILE A 93 -17.47 -1.32 -14.16
C ILE A 93 -18.55 -0.26 -14.37
N ASN A 94 -19.82 -0.66 -14.40
CA ASN A 94 -20.94 0.27 -14.58
C ASN A 94 -21.09 1.22 -13.39
N LYS A 95 -20.86 0.76 -12.15
CA LYS A 95 -20.84 1.62 -10.96
C LYS A 95 -19.72 2.67 -11.06
N ARG A 96 -18.51 2.26 -11.45
CA ARG A 96 -17.36 3.16 -11.63
C ARG A 96 -17.56 4.18 -12.75
N LYS A 97 -18.24 3.81 -13.85
CA LYS A 97 -18.65 4.77 -14.89
C LYS A 97 -19.56 5.86 -14.32
N LYS A 98 -20.58 5.49 -13.53
CA LYS A 98 -21.46 6.46 -12.85
C LYS A 98 -20.71 7.34 -11.86
N ASN A 99 -19.76 6.78 -11.11
CA ASN A 99 -18.92 7.54 -10.19
C ASN A 99 -18.07 8.57 -10.95
N LYS A 100 -17.43 8.18 -12.06
CA LYS A 100 -16.70 9.08 -12.96
C LYS A 100 -17.61 10.21 -13.44
N GLU A 101 -18.80 9.90 -13.96
CA GLU A 101 -19.77 10.91 -14.42
C GLU A 101 -20.16 11.87 -13.29
N LYS A 102 -20.38 11.38 -12.07
CA LYS A 102 -20.69 12.23 -10.91
C LYS A 102 -19.55 13.20 -10.58
N ILE A 103 -18.30 12.73 -10.61
CA ILE A 103 -17.12 13.57 -10.39
C ILE A 103 -16.99 14.63 -11.49
N LEU A 104 -17.10 14.24 -12.75
CA LEU A 104 -17.02 15.15 -13.89
C LEU A 104 -18.10 16.24 -13.81
N ASN A 105 -19.35 15.86 -13.56
CA ASN A 105 -20.45 16.80 -13.39
C ASN A 105 -20.23 17.77 -12.21
N PHE A 106 -19.65 17.29 -11.10
CA PHE A 106 -19.34 18.13 -9.94
C PHE A 106 -18.33 19.22 -10.25
N PHE A 107 -17.32 18.92 -11.06
CA PHE A 107 -16.30 19.89 -11.49
C PHE A 107 -16.65 20.63 -12.79
N GLY A 108 -17.78 20.31 -13.43
CA GLY A 108 -18.13 20.86 -14.74
C GLY A 108 -17.15 20.45 -15.86
N ALA A 109 -16.58 19.26 -15.75
CA ALA A 109 -15.53 18.72 -16.62
C ALA A 109 -16.08 17.66 -17.60
N GLY A 110 -15.33 17.38 -18.67
CA GLY A 110 -15.67 16.40 -19.70
C GLY A 110 -14.74 15.17 -19.74
N ASP A 111 -14.93 14.32 -20.75
CA ASP A 111 -14.08 13.14 -20.94
C ASP A 111 -12.63 13.50 -21.33
N ASP A 112 -12.42 14.61 -22.03
CA ASP A 112 -11.08 15.10 -22.37
C ASP A 112 -10.29 15.48 -21.11
N ASP A 113 -10.95 16.17 -20.16
CA ASP A 113 -10.39 16.45 -18.84
C ASP A 113 -10.05 15.16 -18.08
N TRP A 114 -10.92 14.16 -18.14
CA TRP A 114 -10.67 12.88 -17.46
C TRP A 114 -9.43 12.16 -17.98
N ASN A 115 -9.11 12.31 -19.27
CA ASN A 115 -7.95 11.70 -19.91
C ASN A 115 -6.67 12.54 -19.78
N ASP A 116 -6.77 13.78 -19.29
CA ASP A 116 -5.62 14.61 -18.93
C ASP A 116 -5.16 14.32 -17.49
N TYR A 117 -3.98 13.72 -17.32
CA TYR A 117 -3.42 13.48 -15.99
C TYR A 117 -3.24 14.79 -15.20
N GLY A 118 -2.90 15.89 -15.89
CA GLY A 118 -2.74 17.21 -15.30
C GLY A 118 -4.05 17.73 -14.68
N TRP A 119 -5.20 17.38 -15.27
CA TRP A 119 -6.50 17.71 -14.68
C TRP A 119 -6.69 17.01 -13.34
N HIS A 120 -6.31 15.74 -13.21
CA HIS A 120 -6.36 15.02 -11.93
C HIS A 120 -5.45 15.66 -10.89
N LEU A 121 -4.24 16.12 -11.28
CA LEU A 121 -3.30 16.81 -10.40
C LEU A 121 -3.80 18.18 -9.94
N ARG A 122 -4.62 18.87 -10.76
CA ARG A 122 -5.24 20.15 -10.39
C ARG A 122 -6.45 19.98 -9.46
N HIS A 123 -7.09 18.81 -9.46
CA HIS A 123 -8.31 18.52 -8.68
C HIS A 123 -8.08 17.49 -7.56
N LEU A 124 -6.90 17.53 -6.94
CA LEU A 124 -6.56 16.69 -5.80
C LEU A 124 -7.39 17.05 -4.57
N PHE A 125 -7.97 16.04 -3.91
CA PHE A 125 -8.65 16.22 -2.62
C PHE A 125 -7.62 16.19 -1.49
N ARG A 126 -7.30 17.36 -0.92
CA ARG A 126 -6.22 17.52 0.07
C ARG A 126 -6.43 18.63 1.10
N SER A 127 -7.42 19.50 0.91
CA SER A 127 -7.70 20.65 1.77
C SER A 127 -9.00 20.46 2.57
N MET A 128 -9.30 21.39 3.49
CA MET A 128 -10.56 21.37 4.25
C MET A 128 -11.78 21.56 3.34
N ASP A 129 -11.68 22.43 2.34
CA ASP A 129 -12.73 22.60 1.34
C ASP A 129 -12.93 21.31 0.53
N ASP A 130 -11.86 20.55 0.30
CA ASP A 130 -11.94 19.25 -0.36
C ASP A 130 -12.62 18.19 0.49
N VAL A 131 -12.48 18.22 1.82
CA VAL A 131 -13.26 17.35 2.70
C VAL A 131 -14.75 17.65 2.56
N GLU A 132 -15.14 18.93 2.46
CA GLU A 132 -16.53 19.31 2.18
C GLU A 132 -16.98 18.89 0.76
N ASN A 133 -16.09 18.93 -0.23
CA ASN A 133 -16.38 18.44 -1.57
C ASN A 133 -16.54 16.91 -1.59
N LEU A 134 -15.70 16.17 -0.87
CA LEU A 134 -15.82 14.72 -0.70
C LEU A 134 -17.16 14.35 -0.06
N LYS A 135 -17.61 15.06 0.98
CA LYS A 135 -18.93 14.85 1.61
C LYS A 135 -20.10 14.99 0.62
N LYS A 136 -19.96 15.82 -0.42
CA LYS A 136 -20.97 15.97 -1.49
C LYS A 136 -20.89 14.85 -2.54
N LEU A 137 -19.71 14.27 -2.74
CA LEU A 137 -19.44 13.26 -3.77
C LEU A 137 -19.66 11.82 -3.29
N ILE A 138 -19.30 11.50 -2.06
CA ILE A 138 -19.26 10.13 -1.51
C ILE A 138 -19.78 10.11 -0.07
N THR A 139 -20.45 9.01 0.30
CA THR A 139 -20.78 8.75 1.71
C THR A 139 -19.50 8.45 2.51
N LEU A 140 -19.29 9.20 3.59
CA LEU A 140 -18.16 9.06 4.51
C LEU A 140 -18.66 8.84 5.94
N THR A 141 -17.90 8.09 6.72
CA THR A 141 -18.14 8.00 8.17
C THR A 141 -17.57 9.23 8.90
N ASP A 142 -18.12 9.54 10.07
CA ASP A 142 -17.58 10.61 10.94
C ASP A 142 -16.11 10.37 11.31
N GLY A 143 -15.71 9.10 11.47
CA GLY A 143 -14.34 8.72 11.76
C GLY A 143 -13.38 9.02 10.59
N GLU A 144 -13.81 8.78 9.35
CA GLU A 144 -13.04 9.12 8.15
C GLU A 144 -12.90 10.65 8.00
N ILE A 145 -14.01 11.37 8.16
CA ILE A 145 -14.03 12.84 8.10
C ILE A 145 -13.06 13.42 9.15
N ASN A 146 -13.20 13.01 10.40
CA ASN A 146 -12.37 13.50 11.50
C ASN A 146 -10.88 13.18 11.28
N ALA A 147 -10.55 11.96 10.82
CA ALA A 147 -9.18 11.60 10.52
C ALA A 147 -8.57 12.45 9.40
N MET A 148 -9.30 12.71 8.31
CA MET A 148 -8.85 13.59 7.24
C MET A 148 -8.64 15.02 7.73
N GLU A 149 -9.59 15.58 8.49
CA GLU A 149 -9.46 16.92 9.05
C GLU A 149 -8.26 17.06 9.98
N ILE A 150 -8.02 16.07 10.85
CA ILE A 150 -6.84 16.04 11.74
C ILE A 150 -5.57 15.99 10.89
N ALA A 151 -5.53 15.16 9.84
CA ALA A 151 -4.37 15.06 8.97
C ALA A 151 -4.04 16.42 8.34
N ILE A 152 -5.02 17.06 7.72
CA ILE A 152 -4.88 18.35 7.04
C ILE A 152 -4.46 19.45 8.02
N LYS A 153 -5.15 19.59 9.16
CA LYS A 153 -4.83 20.61 10.20
C LYS A 153 -3.39 20.51 10.70
N ASN A 154 -2.83 19.31 10.73
CA ASN A 154 -1.50 19.04 11.28
C ASN A 154 -0.45 18.73 10.21
N LYS A 155 -0.73 19.02 8.94
CA LYS A 155 0.19 18.76 7.80
C LYS A 155 0.68 17.30 7.76
N ILE A 156 -0.16 16.34 8.13
CA ILE A 156 0.10 14.93 7.87
C ILE A 156 -0.25 14.69 6.39
N PRO A 157 0.68 14.16 5.58
CA PRO A 157 0.45 13.95 4.15
C PRO A 157 -0.86 13.22 3.86
N PHE A 158 -1.73 13.86 3.07
CA PHE A 158 -3.02 13.31 2.66
C PHE A 158 -3.40 13.87 1.28
N CYS A 159 -3.72 12.99 0.34
CA CYS A 159 -4.13 13.38 -0.99
C CYS A 159 -4.84 12.23 -1.70
N ILE A 160 -5.97 12.51 -2.35
CA ILE A 160 -6.71 11.55 -3.18
C ILE A 160 -6.92 12.17 -4.57
N THR A 161 -6.65 11.42 -5.63
CA THR A 161 -6.96 11.87 -7.00
C THR A 161 -8.43 11.64 -7.34
N PRO A 162 -9.03 12.40 -8.28
CA PRO A 162 -10.37 12.09 -8.80
C PRO A 162 -10.46 10.68 -9.39
N TYR A 163 -9.41 10.24 -10.08
CA TYR A 163 -9.32 8.85 -10.55
C TYR A 163 -9.41 7.87 -9.38
N TYR A 164 -8.66 8.02 -8.30
CA TYR A 164 -8.74 6.99 -7.26
C TYR A 164 -10.05 7.04 -6.48
N LEU A 165 -10.63 8.23 -6.32
CA LEU A 165 -11.95 8.40 -5.72
C LEU A 165 -13.02 7.60 -6.50
N HIS A 166 -13.02 7.62 -7.84
CA HIS A 166 -14.08 6.94 -8.62
C HIS A 166 -14.12 5.41 -8.42
N LEU A 167 -13.05 4.82 -7.90
CA LEU A 167 -12.96 3.39 -7.59
C LEU A 167 -13.73 2.98 -6.33
N MET A 168 -14.09 3.95 -5.48
CA MET A 168 -14.76 3.73 -4.19
C MET A 168 -16.28 3.51 -4.34
N ASP A 169 -16.88 2.97 -3.28
CA ASP A 169 -18.33 2.92 -3.12
C ASP A 169 -18.84 4.30 -2.66
N PHE A 170 -19.57 4.96 -3.56
CA PHE A 170 -20.14 6.29 -3.31
C PHE A 170 -21.41 6.25 -2.45
N ASP A 171 -22.09 5.10 -2.45
CA ASP A 171 -23.40 4.97 -1.82
C ASP A 171 -23.26 4.62 -0.34
N ASN A 172 -22.22 3.84 0.02
CA ASN A 172 -22.02 3.34 1.38
C ASN A 172 -20.60 3.53 1.90
N ALA A 173 -20.48 3.83 3.19
CA ALA A 173 -19.19 3.93 3.90
C ALA A 173 -18.90 2.72 4.81
N ASP A 174 -19.69 1.64 4.69
CA ASP A 174 -19.56 0.43 5.52
C ASP A 174 -18.31 -0.41 5.20
N ARG A 175 -17.59 -0.04 4.14
CA ARG A 175 -16.38 -0.71 3.64
C ARG A 175 -16.65 -2.17 3.25
N LYS A 176 -17.86 -2.53 2.84
CA LYS A 176 -18.16 -3.92 2.46
C LYS A 176 -17.47 -4.32 1.16
N TYR A 177 -17.41 -3.43 0.17
CA TYR A 177 -16.93 -3.73 -1.18
C TYR A 177 -15.67 -2.96 -1.60
N ASP A 178 -15.34 -1.87 -0.91
CA ASP A 178 -14.24 -0.98 -1.28
C ASP A 178 -13.24 -0.76 -0.12
N HIS A 179 -13.28 -1.61 0.92
CA HIS A 179 -12.40 -1.51 2.09
C HIS A 179 -10.95 -1.29 1.70
N GLN A 180 -10.45 -2.11 0.77
CA GLN A 180 -9.08 -2.12 0.32
C GLN A 180 -8.73 -0.85 -0.45
N ILE A 181 -9.68 -0.22 -1.15
CA ILE A 181 -9.46 1.03 -1.87
C ILE A 181 -9.40 2.17 -0.87
N ARG A 182 -10.40 2.28 0.03
CA ARG A 182 -10.46 3.33 1.07
C ARG A 182 -9.30 3.28 2.04
N ALA A 183 -8.92 2.09 2.53
CA ALA A 183 -7.85 1.93 3.52
C ALA A 183 -6.46 2.36 3.00
N GLN A 184 -6.28 2.40 1.68
CA GLN A 184 -5.02 2.83 1.09
C GLN A 184 -4.81 4.34 1.17
N VAL A 185 -5.86 5.16 1.19
CA VAL A 185 -5.75 6.63 1.06
C VAL A 185 -6.48 7.43 2.12
N ILE A 186 -7.54 6.88 2.74
CA ILE A 186 -8.26 7.52 3.84
C ILE A 186 -7.61 7.07 5.15
N PRO A 187 -6.94 7.98 5.88
CA PRO A 187 -6.28 7.61 7.13
C PRO A 187 -7.29 7.21 8.21
N THR A 188 -6.88 6.32 9.11
CA THR A 188 -7.65 6.02 10.31
C THR A 188 -7.30 7.01 11.43
N LEU A 189 -8.19 7.15 12.42
CA LEU A 189 -7.89 7.93 13.63
C LEU A 189 -6.60 7.44 14.32
N HIS A 190 -6.44 6.12 14.42
CA HIS A 190 -5.22 5.51 14.97
C HIS A 190 -3.96 5.92 14.20
N TYR A 191 -4.01 5.96 12.86
CA TYR A 191 -2.89 6.40 12.04
C TYR A 191 -2.53 7.85 12.34
N VAL A 192 -3.50 8.77 12.29
CA VAL A 192 -3.21 10.20 12.49
C VAL A 192 -2.73 10.48 13.92
N GLU A 193 -3.31 9.84 14.93
CA GLU A 193 -2.86 9.95 16.32
C GLU A 193 -1.40 9.50 16.49
N ASN A 194 -1.02 8.37 15.91
CA ASN A 194 0.38 7.91 15.92
C ASN A 194 1.30 8.83 15.11
N MET A 195 0.79 9.45 14.03
CA MET A 195 1.53 10.47 13.28
C MET A 195 1.80 11.72 14.12
N LEU A 196 0.83 12.16 14.91
CA LEU A 196 0.96 13.32 15.81
C LEU A 196 1.89 13.06 17.01
N ARG A 197 1.86 11.86 17.59
CA ARG A 197 2.76 11.49 18.70
C ARG A 197 4.24 11.61 18.35
N HIS A 198 4.56 11.46 17.07
CA HIS A 198 5.93 11.44 16.55
C HIS A 198 6.21 12.59 15.58
N THR A 199 5.55 13.74 15.72
CA THR A 199 5.81 14.89 14.84
C THR A 199 7.25 15.41 14.96
N LYS A 200 7.83 15.40 16.18
CA LYS A 200 9.17 15.97 16.44
C LYS A 200 10.33 14.99 16.20
N ASP A 201 10.07 13.69 16.26
CA ASP A 201 11.08 12.62 16.14
C ASP A 201 10.77 11.65 15.00
N ARG A 202 9.97 12.10 14.02
CA ARG A 202 9.46 11.30 12.91
C ARG A 202 10.58 10.60 12.14
N GLU A 203 11.62 11.33 11.80
CA GLU A 203 12.79 10.83 11.07
C GLU A 203 13.54 9.73 11.82
N TYR A 204 13.43 9.67 13.16
CA TYR A 204 14.08 8.64 13.96
C TYR A 204 13.14 7.46 14.24
N LYS A 205 11.85 7.74 14.46
CA LYS A 205 10.87 6.73 14.86
C LYS A 205 10.23 6.00 13.68
N LYS A 206 10.26 6.61 12.49
CA LYS A 206 9.52 6.14 11.31
C LYS A 206 10.36 5.94 10.07
N ASP A 207 11.65 6.31 10.10
CA ASP A 207 12.61 5.85 9.10
C ASP A 207 13.03 4.39 9.38
N PHE A 208 12.09 3.47 9.18
CA PHE A 208 12.31 2.03 9.41
C PHE A 208 13.46 1.46 8.58
N MET A 209 13.78 2.12 7.47
CA MET A 209 14.81 1.71 6.53
C MET A 209 16.15 2.41 6.73
N LYS A 210 16.24 3.35 7.68
CA LYS A 210 17.43 4.18 7.94
C LYS A 210 17.97 4.82 6.65
N GLU A 211 17.06 5.32 5.80
CA GLU A 211 17.45 6.04 4.59
C GLU A 211 18.28 7.27 4.92
N ARG A 212 18.04 7.92 6.06
CA ARG A 212 18.86 9.04 6.52
C ARG A 212 20.34 8.65 6.66
N ASP A 213 20.63 7.52 7.33
CA ASP A 213 22.00 7.05 7.58
C ASP A 213 22.73 6.67 6.27
N THR A 214 21.98 6.57 5.17
CA THR A 214 22.46 6.16 3.85
C THR A 214 22.22 7.23 2.79
N THR A 215 22.07 8.49 3.21
CA THR A 215 21.90 9.67 2.35
C THR A 215 23.20 10.48 2.29
N PRO A 216 24.09 10.23 1.31
CA PRO A 216 25.38 10.94 1.21
C PRO A 216 25.24 12.37 0.65
N GLN A 217 24.18 12.62 -0.10
CA GLN A 217 23.85 13.90 -0.74
C GLN A 217 22.32 14.03 -0.73
N LYS A 218 21.78 15.26 -0.63
CA LYS A 218 20.32 15.48 -0.66
C LYS A 218 19.74 14.84 -1.93
N GLY A 219 18.65 14.10 -1.77
CA GLY A 219 18.03 13.37 -2.87
C GLY A 219 18.66 12.01 -3.16
N ILE A 220 19.75 11.60 -2.52
CA ILE A 220 20.40 10.30 -2.79
C ILE A 220 20.15 9.32 -1.66
N THR A 221 19.94 8.05 -1.98
CA THR A 221 20.04 6.97 -0.99
C THR A 221 20.91 5.84 -1.52
N ARG A 222 22.09 5.66 -0.92
CA ARG A 222 23.08 4.64 -1.28
C ARG A 222 23.19 3.58 -0.18
N ARG A 223 22.42 2.51 -0.31
CA ARG A 223 22.45 1.35 0.61
C ARG A 223 23.27 0.19 0.10
N TYR A 224 23.40 0.06 -1.22
CA TYR A 224 24.06 -1.06 -1.86
C TYR A 224 25.33 -0.62 -2.57
N VAL A 225 26.19 -1.59 -2.87
CA VAL A 225 27.51 -1.35 -3.47
C VAL A 225 27.37 -0.77 -4.89
N MET A 226 26.43 -1.29 -5.68
CA MET A 226 26.26 -0.95 -7.11
C MET A 226 24.88 -0.36 -7.46
N ILE A 227 23.97 -0.25 -6.49
CA ILE A 227 22.61 0.27 -6.69
C ILE A 227 22.44 1.47 -5.77
N SER A 228 21.94 2.57 -6.33
CA SER A 228 21.59 3.76 -5.55
C SER A 228 20.31 4.39 -6.09
N ILE A 229 19.69 5.20 -5.25
CA ILE A 229 18.42 5.86 -5.53
C ILE A 229 18.69 7.35 -5.71
N ILE A 230 18.02 7.96 -6.69
CA ILE A 230 17.80 9.41 -6.76
C ILE A 230 16.32 9.72 -6.48
N LYS A 231 16.07 10.72 -5.63
CA LYS A 231 14.76 11.17 -5.14
C LYS A 231 14.53 12.63 -5.58
N PRO A 232 14.25 12.89 -6.86
CA PRO A 232 14.01 14.24 -7.36
C PRO A 232 12.72 14.87 -6.82
N ILE A 233 11.78 14.04 -6.35
CA ILE A 233 10.48 14.45 -5.83
C ILE A 233 10.16 13.75 -4.50
N GLN A 234 9.50 14.45 -3.58
CA GLN A 234 9.11 13.97 -2.24
C GLN A 234 7.58 13.98 -2.04
N THR A 235 6.82 13.86 -3.11
CA THR A 235 5.36 13.76 -3.06
C THR A 235 4.82 12.79 -4.12
N CYS A 236 3.57 12.40 -3.96
CA CYS A 236 2.84 11.52 -4.87
C CYS A 236 1.49 12.19 -5.20
N PRO A 237 0.88 11.90 -6.36
CA PRO A 237 -0.43 12.48 -6.70
C PRO A 237 -1.53 11.94 -5.79
N GLN A 238 -1.24 10.80 -5.15
CA GLN A 238 -2.04 10.16 -4.14
C GLN A 238 -1.14 9.74 -2.99
N ILE A 239 -1.52 10.04 -1.75
CA ILE A 239 -0.74 9.65 -0.59
C ILE A 239 -1.29 8.35 0.00
N CYS A 240 -0.48 7.31 -0.06
CA CYS A 240 -0.79 6.03 0.57
C CYS A 240 -0.60 6.10 2.09
N VAL A 241 -1.61 5.70 2.88
CA VAL A 241 -1.56 5.60 4.35
C VAL A 241 -0.44 4.63 4.80
N TYR A 242 -0.16 3.62 3.99
CA TYR A 242 0.88 2.61 4.22
C TYR A 242 2.23 2.96 3.57
N CYS A 243 2.43 4.21 3.13
CA CYS A 243 3.68 4.62 2.49
C CYS A 243 4.87 4.41 3.44
N GLN A 244 5.87 3.64 2.97
CA GLN A 244 7.10 3.37 3.71
C GLN A 244 7.95 4.64 3.96
N ARG A 245 7.70 5.70 3.18
CA ARG A 245 8.30 7.04 3.33
C ARG A 245 7.31 8.06 3.87
N ASN A 246 6.23 7.66 4.55
CA ASN A 246 5.29 8.61 5.16
C ASN A 246 5.94 9.59 6.17
N TRP A 247 7.18 9.31 6.58
CA TRP A 247 7.99 10.17 7.41
C TRP A 247 8.66 11.32 6.63
N GLN A 248 8.91 11.12 5.33
CA GLN A 248 9.61 12.03 4.43
C GLN A 248 8.69 12.67 3.38
N ILE A 249 7.64 11.97 2.94
CA ILE A 249 6.69 12.48 1.94
C ILE A 249 6.00 13.74 2.46
N MET A 250 5.77 14.68 1.56
CA MET A 250 5.16 15.99 1.80
C MET A 250 3.81 16.10 1.07
N ASN A 251 2.95 17.01 1.50
CA ASN A 251 1.76 17.34 0.71
C ASN A 251 2.16 18.02 -0.61
N PRO A 252 1.42 17.82 -1.72
CA PRO A 252 1.87 18.29 -3.03
C PRO A 252 1.92 19.83 -3.19
N ASP A 253 1.36 20.58 -2.26
CA ASP A 253 1.36 22.05 -2.20
C ASP A 253 2.50 22.63 -1.33
N GLU A 254 3.32 21.78 -0.71
CA GLU A 254 4.49 22.23 0.04
C GLU A 254 5.63 22.65 -0.90
N GLY A 255 6.36 23.72 -0.57
CA GLY A 255 7.33 24.35 -1.49
C GLY A 255 8.59 23.52 -1.80
N ASP A 256 8.91 22.52 -0.98
CA ASP A 256 10.15 21.72 -1.09
C ASP A 256 9.90 20.31 -1.64
N VAL A 257 8.76 20.08 -2.31
CA VAL A 257 8.40 18.77 -2.86
C VAL A 257 9.32 18.31 -4.00
N PHE A 258 9.99 19.24 -4.71
CA PHE A 258 10.98 18.94 -5.74
C PHE A 258 12.38 19.36 -5.28
N LEU A 259 13.41 18.66 -5.72
CA LEU A 259 14.77 19.19 -5.66
C LEU A 259 14.85 20.45 -6.52
N THR A 260 15.55 21.47 -6.02
CA THR A 260 15.90 22.62 -6.87
C THR A 260 16.86 22.17 -7.98
N SER A 261 16.99 22.95 -9.06
CA SER A 261 17.94 22.64 -10.14
C SER A 261 19.36 22.44 -9.60
N ASP A 262 19.84 23.34 -8.73
CA ASP A 262 21.15 23.20 -8.08
C ASP A 262 21.29 21.94 -7.21
N GLU A 263 20.22 21.53 -6.52
CA GLU A 263 20.22 20.31 -5.70
C GLU A 263 20.22 19.05 -6.56
N LEU A 264 19.50 19.08 -7.68
CA LEU A 264 19.45 18.01 -8.66
C LEU A 264 20.81 17.82 -9.35
N GLU A 265 21.43 18.90 -9.82
CA GLU A 265 22.78 18.85 -10.41
C GLU A 265 23.80 18.26 -9.42
N LYS A 266 23.80 18.72 -8.17
CA LYS A 266 24.68 18.14 -7.13
C LYS A 266 24.43 16.65 -6.91
N ALA A 267 23.18 16.20 -7.03
CA ALA A 267 22.86 14.80 -6.91
C ALA A 267 23.38 14.01 -8.12
N ILE A 268 23.23 14.53 -9.34
CA ILE A 268 23.74 13.93 -10.59
C ILE A 268 25.28 13.89 -10.57
N ASP A 269 25.94 14.99 -10.18
CA ASP A 269 27.39 15.10 -10.04
C ASP A 269 27.93 14.02 -9.10
N TRP A 270 27.26 13.78 -7.96
CA TRP A 270 27.64 12.72 -7.05
C TRP A 270 27.66 11.35 -7.75
N PHE A 271 26.71 11.03 -8.64
CA PHE A 271 26.77 9.77 -9.40
C PHE A 271 27.96 9.74 -10.37
N SER A 272 28.28 10.87 -11.00
CA SER A 272 29.41 10.98 -11.93
C SER A 272 30.77 10.71 -11.26
N GLU A 273 30.91 11.10 -9.98
CA GLU A 273 32.11 10.87 -9.17
C GLU A 273 32.23 9.41 -8.68
N HIS A 274 31.14 8.64 -8.71
CA HIS A 274 31.04 7.31 -8.10
C HIS A 274 30.84 6.18 -9.13
N LYS A 275 31.94 5.78 -9.77
CA LYS A 275 31.98 4.73 -10.82
C LYS A 275 31.54 3.31 -10.40
N SER A 276 31.26 3.07 -9.11
CA SER A 276 30.73 1.79 -8.63
C SER A 276 29.25 1.57 -8.98
N MET A 277 28.50 2.65 -9.28
CA MET A 277 27.08 2.56 -9.57
C MET A 277 26.84 1.92 -10.93
N ARG A 278 25.98 0.89 -10.96
CA ARG A 278 25.55 0.17 -12.17
C ARG A 278 24.06 0.37 -12.42
N GLU A 279 23.28 0.57 -11.36
CA GLU A 279 21.84 0.76 -11.43
C GLU A 279 21.47 1.99 -10.60
N VAL A 280 20.66 2.85 -11.19
CA VAL A 280 20.11 4.04 -10.53
C VAL A 280 18.59 3.98 -10.60
N LEU A 281 17.94 4.01 -9.44
CA LEU A 281 16.49 4.05 -9.33
C LEU A 281 16.02 5.49 -9.12
N ILE A 282 15.21 6.00 -10.04
CA ILE A 282 14.51 7.28 -9.89
C ILE A 282 13.22 7.02 -9.10
N THR A 283 13.11 7.59 -7.90
CA THR A 283 11.93 7.42 -7.01
C THR A 283 11.80 8.62 -6.07
N GLY A 284 11.45 8.40 -4.80
CA GLY A 284 11.15 9.42 -3.80
C GLY A 284 9.70 9.25 -3.39
N GLY A 285 8.85 10.13 -3.88
CA GLY A 285 7.43 9.86 -4.06
C GLY A 285 7.17 9.20 -5.42
N ASP A 286 6.40 9.86 -6.28
CA ASP A 286 6.10 9.41 -7.64
C ASP A 286 6.79 10.30 -8.68
N PRO A 287 7.87 9.83 -9.33
CA PRO A 287 8.61 10.63 -10.31
C PRO A 287 7.80 10.98 -11.55
N PHE A 288 6.73 10.24 -11.87
CA PHE A 288 5.87 10.56 -13.02
C PHE A 288 4.88 11.70 -12.76
N MET A 289 4.99 12.39 -11.62
CA MET A 289 4.43 13.73 -11.46
C MET A 289 5.28 14.83 -12.12
N MET A 290 6.54 14.53 -12.45
CA MET A 290 7.43 15.48 -13.10
C MET A 290 7.12 15.55 -14.60
N GLU A 291 7.39 16.71 -15.20
CA GLU A 291 7.32 16.88 -16.65
C GLU A 291 8.36 16.00 -17.35
N ASP A 292 8.07 15.58 -18.59
CA ASP A 292 8.93 14.69 -19.38
C ASP A 292 10.36 15.23 -19.52
N ASP A 293 10.51 16.54 -19.76
CA ASP A 293 11.82 17.20 -19.88
C ASP A 293 12.65 17.08 -18.59
N ALA A 294 12.02 17.12 -17.42
CA ALA A 294 12.70 17.01 -16.13
C ALA A 294 13.17 15.57 -15.87
N ILE A 295 12.40 14.58 -16.29
CA ILE A 295 12.81 13.17 -16.23
C ILE A 295 13.91 12.90 -17.26
N GLU A 296 13.78 13.43 -18.47
CA GLU A 296 14.78 13.29 -19.54
C GLU A 296 16.13 13.88 -19.12
N HIS A 297 16.13 15.03 -18.44
CA HIS A 297 17.32 15.66 -17.89
C HIS A 297 18.05 14.79 -16.86
N ILE A 298 17.34 13.98 -16.07
CA ILE A 298 17.95 13.06 -15.09
C ILE A 298 18.59 11.84 -15.78
N ILE A 299 18.03 11.42 -16.91
CA ILE A 299 18.42 10.19 -17.61
C ILE A 299 19.61 10.43 -18.56
N LYS A 300 19.70 11.61 -19.18
CA LYS A 300 20.72 11.96 -20.17
C LYS A 300 22.02 12.46 -19.53
#